data_AF-J7K967-F1
#
_entry.id   AF-J7K967-F1
#
_cell.length_a   1.000
_cell.length_b   1.000
_cell.length_c   1.000
_cell.angle_alpha   90.00
_cell.angle_beta   90.00
_cell.angle_gamma   90.00
#
_symmetry.space_group_name_H-M   'P 1'
#
loop_
_entity.id
_entity.type
_entity.pdbx_description
1 polymer ?
#
loop_
_entity_poly.entity_id
_entity_poly.type
_entity_poly.pdbx_seq_one_letter_code
_entity_poly.pdbx_strand_id
1 'polypeptide(L)' 'AVIMFLFIIWEAFAAKREVLSVELTMTNVKWLHGCPPPYHTFEEPAFVQVQSN' A
#
# COMPACT_ATOMS: atom_id res chain seq x y z
N ALA A 1 -0.26 27.26 -5.01
CA ALA A 1 -0.61 25.84 -4.75
C ALA A 1 0.40 24.88 -5.39
N VAL A 2 0.76 25.01 -6.67
CA VAL A 2 1.65 24.06 -7.37
C VAL A 2 3.06 23.93 -6.78
N ILE A 3 3.73 25.06 -6.49
CA ILE A 3 5.10 25.03 -5.92
C ILE A 3 5.13 24.35 -4.56
N MET A 4 4.13 24.63 -3.70
CA MET A 4 4.00 23.97 -2.40
C MET A 4 3.78 22.46 -2.54
N PHE A 5 2.98 22.03 -3.51
CA PHE A 5 2.76 20.61 -3.78
C PHE A 5 4.07 19.89 -4.20
N LEU A 6 4.86 20.51 -5.08
CA LEU A 6 6.15 19.97 -5.48
C LEU A 6 7.15 19.88 -4.32
N PHE A 7 7.16 20.88 -3.43
CA PHE A 7 7.98 20.84 -2.22
C PHE A 7 7.57 19.70 -1.27
N ILE A 8 6.27 19.48 -1.06
CA ILE A 8 5.77 18.38 -0.22
C ILE A 8 6.20 17.01 -0.79
N ILE A 9 6.13 16.82 -2.11
CA ILE A 9 6.60 15.58 -2.74
C ILE A 9 8.10 15.40 -2.54
N TRP A 10 8.89 16.44 -2.79
CA TRP A 10 10.34 16.40 -2.62
C TRP A 10 10.73 16.10 -1.15
N GLU A 11 10.09 16.76 -0.19
CA GLU A 11 10.33 16.53 1.25
C GLU A 11 10.01 15.09 1.64
N ALA A 12 8.87 14.55 1.19
CA ALA A 12 8.47 13.18 1.49
C ALA A 12 9.52 12.16 1.01
N PHE A 13 10.09 12.36 -0.18
CA PHE A 13 11.18 11.50 -0.69
C PHE A 13 12.51 11.73 0.03
N ALA A 14 12.86 12.97 0.35
CA ALA A 14 14.10 13.32 1.02
C ALA A 14 14.16 12.79 2.46
N ALA A 15 13.03 12.82 3.18
CA ALA A 15 12.94 12.37 4.57
C ALA A 15 13.04 10.85 4.75
N LYS A 16 12.77 10.06 3.68
CA LYS A 16 12.86 8.58 3.69
C LYS A 16 12.14 7.91 4.86
N ARG A 17 11.00 8.47 5.28
CA ARG A 17 10.18 7.92 6.35
C ARG A 17 9.49 6.65 5.85
N GLU A 18 9.71 5.53 6.52
CA GLU A 18 9.10 4.24 6.18
C GLU A 18 7.73 4.08 6.84
N VAL A 19 6.82 3.38 6.15
CA VAL A 19 5.48 3.08 6.66
C VAL A 19 5.57 1.82 7.52
N LEU A 20 5.27 1.94 8.82
CA LEU A 20 5.38 0.83 9.78
C LEU A 20 4.11 -0.03 9.87
N SER A 21 2.94 0.60 9.74
CA SER A 21 1.64 -0.09 9.83
C SER A 21 0.57 0.71 9.10
N VAL A 22 -0.42 0.01 8.55
CA VAL A 22 -1.59 0.60 7.89
C VAL A 22 -2.84 0.02 8.55
N GLU A 23 -3.84 0.87 8.81
CA GLU A 23 -5.11 0.44 9.38
C GLU A 23 -6.01 -0.22 8.31
N LEU A 24 -7.04 -0.94 8.76
CA LEU A 24 -8.10 -1.49 7.90
C LEU A 24 -7.60 -2.45 6.79
N THR A 25 -6.49 -3.16 7.01
CA THR A 25 -5.93 -4.13 6.04
C THR A 25 -6.86 -5.30 5.74
N MET A 26 -7.72 -5.69 6.69
CA MET A 26 -8.70 -6.78 6.53
C MET A 26 -9.78 -6.48 5.47
N THR A 27 -10.07 -5.21 5.22
CA THR A 27 -11.05 -4.77 4.21
C THR A 27 -10.38 -4.13 2.99
N ASN A 28 -9.06 -3.93 3.02
CA ASN A 28 -8.28 -3.26 1.98
C ASN A 28 -7.04 -4.09 1.61
N VAL A 29 -7.24 -5.11 0.76
CA VAL A 29 -6.20 -6.08 0.38
C VAL A 29 -4.92 -5.46 -0.20
N LYS A 30 -5.02 -4.30 -0.86
CA LYS A 30 -3.86 -3.59 -1.45
C LYS A 30 -2.75 -3.27 -0.45
N TRP A 31 -3.07 -3.15 0.84
CA TRP A 31 -2.12 -2.83 1.90
C TRP A 31 -1.52 -4.06 2.59
N LEU A 32 -1.98 -5.27 2.24
CA LEU A 32 -1.58 -6.50 2.91
C LEU A 32 -0.13 -6.89 2.61
N HIS A 33 0.43 -6.42 1.49
CA HIS A 33 1.78 -6.77 1.02
C HIS A 33 2.83 -5.69 1.27
N GLY A 34 2.56 -4.72 2.16
CA GLY A 34 3.50 -3.68 2.54
C GLY A 34 3.59 -2.49 1.58
N CYS A 35 4.52 -1.58 1.86
CA CYS A 35 4.68 -0.30 1.17
C CYS A 35 6.17 0.02 0.92
N PRO A 36 6.68 -0.13 -0.32
CA PRO A 36 5.99 -0.64 -1.50
C PRO A 36 5.78 -2.16 -1.42
N PRO A 37 4.79 -2.71 -2.16
CA PRO A 37 4.67 -4.15 -2.29
C PRO A 37 5.86 -4.74 -3.08
N PRO A 38 6.14 -6.05 -2.93
CA PRO A 38 7.08 -6.76 -3.80
C PRO A 38 6.70 -6.67 -5.28
N TYR A 39 7.67 -6.92 -6.18
CA TYR A 39 7.47 -6.86 -7.63
C TYR A 39 6.38 -7.84 -8.12
N HIS A 40 6.36 -9.06 -7.57
CA HIS A 40 5.30 -10.02 -7.75
C HIS A 40 4.52 -10.16 -6.45
N THR A 41 3.21 -9.95 -6.53
CA THR A 41 2.26 -10.22 -5.45
C THR A 41 1.31 -11.33 -5.89
N PHE A 42 0.71 -12.04 -4.92
CA PHE A 42 -0.23 -13.13 -5.19
C PHE A 42 0.35 -14.27 -6.07
N GLU A 43 1.64 -14.58 -5.93
CA GLU A 43 2.23 -15.80 -6.53
C GLU A 43 1.46 -17.05 -6.10
N GLU A 44 1.01 -17.06 -4.84
CA GLU A 44 -0.08 -17.89 -4.35
C GLU A 44 -1.37 -17.05 -4.30
N PRO A 45 -2.48 -17.51 -4.92
CA PRO A 45 -3.72 -16.77 -4.94
C PRO A 45 -4.37 -16.71 -3.56
N ALA A 46 -5.06 -15.60 -3.27
CA ALA A 46 -5.83 -15.49 -2.04
C ALA A 46 -6.98 -16.53 -2.03
N PHE A 47 -7.17 -17.19 -0.89
CA PHE A 47 -8.31 -18.08 -0.70
C PHE A 47 -9.62 -17.27 -0.67
N VAL A 48 -10.59 -17.68 -1.48
CA VAL A 48 -11.93 -17.11 -1.51
C VAL A 48 -12.94 -18.25 -1.43
N GLN A 49 -13.69 -18.31 -0.33
CA GLN A 49 -14.82 -19.21 -0.21
C GLN A 49 -16.04 -18.57 -0.88
N VAL A 50 -16.54 -19.21 -1.94
CA VAL A 50 -17.77 -18.79 -2.60
C VAL A 50 -18.95 -19.55 -1.97
N GLN A 51 -19.97 -18.84 -1.50
CA GLN A 51 -21.25 -19.50 -1.18
C GLN A 51 -21.96 -19.84 -2.49
N SER A 52 -22.16 -21.13 -2.74
CA SER A 52 -23.06 -21.58 -3.79
C SER A 52 -24.46 -21.64 -3.21
N ASN A 53 -25.42 -21.01 -3.91
CA ASN A 53 -26.84 -20.99 -3.54
C ASN A 53 -27.54 -22.28 -3.98
#